data_AF-A0A319E1C3-F1
#
_entry.id   AF-A0A319E1C3-F1
#
_cell.length_a   1.000
_cell.length_b   1.000
_cell.length_c   1.000
_cell.angle_alpha   90.00
_cell.angle_beta   90.00
_cell.angle_gamma   90.00
#
_symmetry.space_group_name_H-M   'P 1'
#
loop_
_entity.id
_entity.type
_entity.pdbx_description
1 polymer ?
#
loop_
_entity_poly.entity_id
_entity_poly.type
_entity_poly.pdbx_seq_one_letter_code
_entity_poly.pdbx_strand_id
1 'polypeptide(L)'
;MTVIWGLDLNEIQWSKFKSSYMFTREYHLRRTKMIVYQLAMILCVCSESTGTAALSDYVDQQSEIQGQHPGIYVYNNDFVGAASYNIFCGVAVAFIFGGAFFFDLFWPERHESRSVRLAWKICAVVVSVMMLSSALTMTIITATQSARIDGTDPETARTFWEEVKKKPALTYRTNPKALASVVLSWPGFIATVASTVILFMSQRHDDQYGPKSNFGRRLEDGVGGDTAAETEEKPVGSK
;
A
#
# COMPACT_ATOMS: atom_id res chain seq x y z
N MET A 1 -31.30 12.23 -0.08
CA MET A 1 -30.04 11.79 0.57
C MET A 1 -29.44 10.71 -0.29
N THR A 2 -28.20 10.88 -0.74
CA THR A 2 -27.62 9.99 -1.76
C THR A 2 -26.89 8.84 -1.07
N VAL A 3 -27.65 7.83 -0.66
CA VAL A 3 -27.10 6.54 -0.24
C VAL A 3 -26.77 5.77 -1.52
N ILE A 4 -25.48 5.54 -1.76
CA ILE A 4 -25.02 4.74 -2.89
C ILE A 4 -24.55 3.41 -2.31
N TRP A 5 -25.21 2.32 -2.69
CA TRP A 5 -24.83 0.94 -2.31
C TRP A 5 -24.83 0.68 -0.78
N GLY A 6 -25.69 1.39 -0.04
CA GLY A 6 -25.79 1.27 1.41
C GLY A 6 -24.74 2.05 2.19
N LEU A 7 -23.91 2.85 1.51
CA LEU A 7 -22.93 3.75 2.12
C LEU A 7 -23.46 5.19 2.08
N ASP A 8 -23.54 5.84 3.24
CA ASP A 8 -23.93 7.25 3.32
C ASP A 8 -22.75 8.15 2.96
N LEU A 9 -22.87 8.88 1.85
CA LEU A 9 -21.81 9.78 1.37
C LEU A 9 -21.55 10.98 2.31
N ASN A 10 -22.50 11.32 3.21
CA ASN A 10 -22.28 12.36 4.22
C ASN A 10 -21.23 11.98 5.28
N GLU A 11 -20.91 10.69 5.39
CA GLU A 11 -19.86 10.20 6.29
C GLU A 11 -18.44 10.46 5.78
N ILE A 12 -18.30 10.79 4.49
CA ILE A 12 -17.03 11.24 3.89
C ILE A 12 -16.80 12.69 4.34
N GLN A 13 -16.15 12.85 5.48
CA GLN A 13 -15.79 14.16 6.00
C GLN A 13 -14.29 14.25 6.18
N TRP A 14 -13.70 15.38 5.76
CA TRP A 14 -12.28 15.67 5.98
C TRP A 14 -11.91 15.67 7.48
N SER A 15 -12.87 15.93 8.36
CA SER A 15 -12.72 15.84 9.82
C SER A 15 -12.41 14.42 10.32
N LYS A 16 -12.85 13.35 9.62
CA LYS A 16 -12.58 11.96 10.00
C LYS A 16 -11.10 11.56 9.82
N PHE A 17 -10.30 12.32 9.06
CA PHE A 17 -8.85 12.14 9.01
C PHE A 17 -8.11 12.63 10.26
N LYS A 18 -8.81 13.25 11.22
CA LYS A 18 -8.18 13.65 12.49
C LYS A 18 -7.70 12.41 13.25
N SER A 19 -6.50 12.50 13.80
CA SER A 19 -5.84 11.45 14.60
C SER A 19 -6.77 10.82 15.67
N SER A 20 -7.67 11.61 16.26
CA SER A 20 -8.66 11.15 17.24
C SER A 20 -9.67 10.14 16.70
N TYR A 21 -10.02 10.20 15.40
CA TYR A 21 -10.92 9.26 14.73
C TYR A 21 -10.18 8.06 14.11
N MET A 22 -8.94 8.27 13.66
CA MET A 22 -8.12 7.20 13.08
C MET A 22 -7.58 6.21 14.12
N PHE A 23 -7.23 6.68 15.32
CA PHE A 23 -6.59 5.86 16.36
C PHE A 23 -7.50 5.53 17.55
N THR A 24 -8.82 5.65 17.37
CA THR A 24 -9.82 5.35 18.41
C THR A 24 -9.83 3.86 18.78
N ARG A 25 -10.13 3.56 20.06
CA ARG A 25 -10.28 2.18 20.58
C ARG A 25 -11.69 1.63 20.49
N GLU A 26 -12.64 2.42 20.01
CA GLU A 26 -14.06 2.04 19.88
C GLU A 26 -14.25 0.82 18.96
N TYR A 27 -13.45 0.73 17.90
CA TYR A 27 -13.54 -0.35 16.90
C TYR A 27 -12.39 -1.35 17.03
N HIS A 28 -12.68 -2.63 16.79
CA HIS A 28 -11.68 -3.70 16.95
C HIS A 28 -10.55 -3.54 15.92
N LEU A 29 -9.29 -3.64 16.37
CA LEU A 29 -8.07 -3.51 15.56
C LEU A 29 -7.92 -2.18 14.76
N ARG A 30 -8.79 -1.18 14.93
CA ARG A 30 -8.78 0.07 14.12
C ARG A 30 -7.41 0.75 14.10
N ARG A 31 -6.81 1.02 15.26
CA ARG A 31 -5.46 1.62 15.33
C ARG A 31 -4.41 0.78 14.59
N THR A 32 -4.45 -0.54 14.78
CA THR A 32 -3.48 -1.47 14.17
C THR A 32 -3.65 -1.51 12.65
N LYS A 33 -4.89 -1.58 12.15
CA LYS A 33 -5.21 -1.51 10.72
C LYS A 33 -4.69 -0.22 10.10
N MET A 34 -5.04 0.93 10.68
CA MET A 34 -4.65 2.23 10.14
C MET A 34 -3.14 2.39 10.05
N ILE A 35 -2.39 1.94 11.06
CA ILE A 35 -0.92 2.00 11.06
C ILE A 35 -0.33 1.03 10.03
N VAL A 36 -0.73 -0.25 10.07
CA VAL A 36 -0.09 -1.29 9.26
C VAL A 36 -0.44 -1.16 7.77
N TYR A 37 -1.67 -0.77 7.44
CA TYR A 37 -2.06 -0.49 6.06
C TYR A 37 -1.29 0.72 5.51
N GLN A 38 -1.13 1.79 6.30
CA GLN A 38 -0.32 2.94 5.88
C GLN A 38 1.16 2.61 5.72
N LEU A 39 1.73 1.80 6.62
CA LEU A 39 3.10 1.34 6.46
C LEU A 39 3.28 0.55 5.16
N ALA A 40 2.35 -0.37 4.85
CA ALA A 40 2.38 -1.12 3.60
C ALA A 40 2.33 -0.18 2.39
N MET A 41 1.39 0.78 2.38
CA MET A 41 1.25 1.76 1.30
C MET A 41 2.50 2.62 1.12
N ILE A 42 3.00 3.24 2.20
CA ILE A 42 4.14 4.17 2.12
C ILE A 42 5.39 3.44 1.65
N LEU A 43 5.69 2.26 2.21
CA LEU A 43 6.89 1.51 1.85
C LEU A 43 6.85 1.01 0.41
N CYS A 44 5.69 0.53 -0.06
CA CYS A 44 5.52 0.11 -1.46
C CYS A 44 5.60 1.31 -2.42
N VAL A 45 4.97 2.44 -2.09
CA VAL A 45 5.01 3.67 -2.90
C VAL A 45 6.43 4.27 -2.95
N CYS A 46 7.16 4.26 -1.84
CA CYS A 46 8.56 4.71 -1.85
C CYS A 46 9.46 3.75 -2.65
N SER A 47 9.22 2.44 -2.57
CA SER A 47 9.94 1.44 -3.36
C SER A 47 9.70 1.62 -4.86
N GLU A 48 8.45 1.78 -5.30
CA GLU A 48 8.14 2.01 -6.71
C GLU A 48 8.66 3.38 -7.19
N SER A 49 8.59 4.43 -6.36
CA SER A 49 9.05 5.77 -6.74
C SER A 49 10.56 5.81 -6.97
N THR A 50 11.33 5.17 -6.09
CA THR A 50 12.79 5.05 -6.23
C THR A 50 13.17 4.14 -7.41
N GLY A 51 12.42 3.06 -7.63
CA GLY A 51 12.58 2.19 -8.81
C GLY A 51 12.28 2.93 -10.11
N THR A 52 11.23 3.75 -10.14
CA THR A 52 10.86 4.60 -11.28
C THR A 52 11.93 5.65 -11.56
N ALA A 53 12.48 6.27 -10.52
CA ALA A 53 13.56 7.23 -10.69
C ALA A 53 14.82 6.57 -11.30
N ALA A 54 15.15 5.34 -10.90
CA ALA A 54 16.22 4.57 -11.52
C ALA A 54 15.89 4.20 -12.97
N LEU A 55 14.65 3.77 -13.22
CA LEU A 55 14.13 3.41 -14.54
C LEU A 55 14.25 4.57 -15.52
N SER A 56 13.78 5.77 -15.14
CA SER A 56 13.87 6.97 -15.97
C SER A 56 15.31 7.30 -16.31
N ASP A 57 16.25 7.15 -15.38
CA ASP A 57 17.66 7.41 -15.67
C ASP A 57 18.25 6.44 -16.71
N TYR A 58 17.88 5.14 -16.66
CA TYR A 58 18.33 4.16 -17.65
C TYR A 58 17.69 4.37 -19.03
N VAL A 59 16.42 4.77 -19.08
CA VAL A 59 15.71 5.06 -20.34
C VAL A 59 16.27 6.33 -20.98
N ASP A 60 16.51 7.38 -20.18
CA ASP A 60 17.10 8.62 -20.67
C ASP A 60 18.51 8.37 -21.22
N GLN A 61 19.33 7.59 -20.50
CA GLN A 61 20.65 7.19 -20.97
C GLN A 61 20.57 6.42 -22.30
N GLN A 62 19.68 5.44 -22.40
CA GLN A 62 19.51 4.66 -23.62
C GLN A 62 19.12 5.56 -24.80
N SER A 63 18.16 6.46 -24.60
CA SER A 63 17.71 7.41 -25.62
C SER A 63 18.83 8.36 -26.07
N GLU A 64 19.63 8.87 -25.13
CA GLU A 64 20.73 9.81 -25.41
C GLU A 64 21.87 9.14 -26.19
N ILE A 65 22.33 7.96 -25.75
CA ILE A 65 23.42 7.21 -26.43
C ILE A 65 22.98 6.81 -27.84
N GLN A 66 21.76 6.24 -27.99
CA GLN A 66 21.26 5.79 -29.28
C GLN A 66 20.96 6.96 -30.24
N GLY A 67 20.63 8.13 -29.70
CA GLY A 67 20.43 9.35 -30.47
C GLY A 67 21.73 9.98 -30.98
N GLN A 68 22.81 9.91 -30.18
CA GLN A 68 24.11 10.48 -30.53
C GLN A 68 24.95 9.55 -31.42
N HIS A 69 24.81 8.24 -31.24
CA HIS A 69 25.66 7.23 -31.90
C HIS A 69 24.80 6.20 -32.66
N PRO A 70 24.45 6.48 -33.94
CA PRO A 70 23.65 5.56 -34.75
C PRO A 70 24.36 4.20 -34.93
N GLY A 71 23.64 3.10 -34.63
CA GLY A 71 24.19 1.73 -34.72
C GLY A 71 24.64 1.14 -33.38
N ILE A 72 24.62 1.93 -32.30
CA ILE A 72 24.87 1.47 -30.93
C ILE A 72 23.55 1.07 -30.27
N TYR A 73 23.57 -0.03 -29.50
CA TYR A 73 22.41 -0.51 -28.78
C TYR A 73 22.67 -0.60 -27.28
N VAL A 74 21.79 0.00 -26.47
CA VAL A 74 21.85 -0.10 -25.01
C VAL A 74 20.75 -1.04 -24.52
N TYR A 75 21.16 -2.12 -23.86
CA TYR A 75 20.27 -3.13 -23.33
C TYR A 75 20.06 -2.93 -21.83
N ASN A 76 18.89 -2.38 -21.48
CA ASN A 76 18.44 -2.17 -20.11
C ASN A 76 17.11 -2.88 -19.79
N ASN A 77 16.64 -3.75 -20.69
CA ASN A 77 15.31 -4.35 -20.66
C ASN A 77 15.03 -5.14 -19.38
N ASP A 78 16.05 -5.77 -18.79
CA ASP A 78 15.92 -6.54 -17.56
C ASP A 78 15.49 -5.67 -16.39
N PHE A 79 16.18 -4.54 -16.18
CA PHE A 79 15.81 -3.58 -15.13
C PHE A 79 14.51 -2.86 -15.46
N VAL A 80 14.28 -2.51 -16.72
CA VAL A 80 13.03 -1.88 -17.17
C VAL A 80 11.82 -2.76 -16.87
N GLY A 81 11.91 -4.05 -17.16
CA GLY A 81 10.86 -5.01 -16.85
C GLY A 81 10.65 -5.17 -15.35
N ALA A 82 11.73 -5.33 -14.59
CA ALA A 82 11.65 -5.48 -13.12
C ALA A 82 11.04 -4.25 -12.44
N ALA A 83 11.50 -3.04 -12.80
CA ALA A 83 10.99 -1.80 -12.25
C ALA A 83 9.52 -1.55 -12.63
N SER A 84 9.15 -1.83 -13.89
CA SER A 84 7.76 -1.70 -14.34
C SER A 84 6.81 -2.65 -13.60
N TYR A 85 7.25 -3.89 -13.37
CA TYR A 85 6.49 -4.86 -12.58
C TYR A 85 6.35 -4.41 -11.12
N ASN A 86 7.39 -3.79 -10.55
CA ASN A 86 7.34 -3.24 -9.21
C ASN A 86 6.34 -2.09 -9.07
N ILE A 87 6.28 -1.19 -10.05
CA ILE A 87 5.25 -0.13 -10.10
C ILE A 87 3.85 -0.73 -10.11
N PHE A 88 3.61 -1.73 -10.97
CA PHE A 88 2.31 -2.39 -11.02
C PHE A 88 1.91 -3.01 -9.67
N CYS A 89 2.85 -3.69 -9.01
CA CYS A 89 2.60 -4.33 -7.72
C CYS A 89 2.39 -3.30 -6.59
N GLY A 90 3.18 -2.22 -6.57
CA GLY A 90 3.04 -1.13 -5.59
C GLY A 90 1.68 -0.44 -5.69
N VAL A 91 1.25 -0.08 -6.90
CA VAL A 91 -0.09 0.48 -7.16
C VAL A 91 -1.20 -0.50 -6.77
N ALA A 92 -1.06 -1.79 -7.06
CA ALA A 92 -2.06 -2.80 -6.68
C ALA A 92 -2.21 -2.90 -5.16
N VAL A 93 -1.10 -2.90 -4.40
CA VAL A 93 -1.10 -2.88 -2.93
C VAL A 93 -1.77 -1.60 -2.41
N ALA A 94 -1.42 -0.44 -2.98
CA ALA A 94 -1.99 0.84 -2.62
C ALA A 94 -3.50 0.91 -2.89
N PHE A 95 -3.97 0.33 -3.99
CA PHE A 95 -5.39 0.30 -4.32
C PHE A 95 -6.18 -0.58 -3.34
N ILE A 96 -5.69 -1.79 -3.03
CA ILE A 96 -6.38 -2.70 -2.12
C ILE A 96 -6.32 -2.21 -0.67
N PHE A 97 -5.14 -1.95 -0.12
CA PHE A 97 -5.04 -1.54 1.29
C PHE A 97 -5.37 -0.07 1.52
N GLY A 98 -5.18 0.79 0.52
CA GLY A 98 -5.69 2.16 0.55
C GLY A 98 -7.21 2.20 0.47
N GLY A 99 -7.80 1.39 -0.41
CA GLY A 99 -9.25 1.18 -0.43
C GLY A 99 -9.75 0.72 0.94
N ALA A 100 -9.20 -0.37 1.47
CA ALA A 100 -9.57 -0.90 2.78
C ALA A 100 -9.40 0.14 3.91
N PHE A 101 -8.33 0.93 3.86
CA PHE A 101 -8.10 2.05 4.79
C PHE A 101 -9.23 3.08 4.74
N PHE A 102 -9.60 3.57 3.55
CA PHE A 102 -10.67 4.56 3.42
C PHE A 102 -12.04 3.98 3.80
N PHE A 103 -12.34 2.74 3.43
CA PHE A 103 -13.58 2.09 3.81
C PHE A 103 -13.70 1.93 5.34
N ASP A 104 -12.63 1.49 6.01
CA ASP A 104 -12.61 1.34 7.47
C ASP A 104 -12.61 2.69 8.21
N LEU A 105 -12.18 3.78 7.55
CA LEU A 105 -12.17 5.13 8.10
C LEU A 105 -13.54 5.80 7.98
N PHE A 106 -14.12 5.80 6.78
CA PHE A 106 -15.37 6.48 6.50
C PHE A 106 -16.58 5.71 7.00
N TRP A 107 -16.62 4.39 6.84
CA TRP A 107 -17.78 3.56 7.19
C TRP A 107 -17.39 2.36 8.07
N PRO A 108 -17.02 2.57 9.34
CA PRO A 108 -16.63 1.49 10.24
C PRO A 108 -17.73 0.46 10.53
N GLU A 109 -19.01 0.85 10.45
CA GLU A 109 -20.15 0.00 10.78
C GLU A 109 -20.82 -0.59 9.52
N ARG A 110 -20.15 -0.52 8.37
CA ARG A 110 -20.70 -1.04 7.12
C ARG A 110 -21.00 -2.54 7.19
N HIS A 111 -22.23 -2.89 6.82
CA HIS A 111 -22.61 -4.28 6.61
C HIS A 111 -22.18 -4.73 5.21
N GLU A 112 -21.06 -5.44 5.14
CA GLU A 112 -20.62 -6.07 3.90
C GLU A 112 -21.27 -7.44 3.69
N SER A 113 -21.62 -7.73 2.44
CA SER A 113 -22.02 -9.08 2.05
C SER A 113 -20.84 -10.06 2.16
N ARG A 114 -21.16 -11.35 2.36
CA ARG A 114 -20.13 -12.42 2.45
C ARG A 114 -19.25 -12.49 1.21
N SER A 115 -19.80 -12.21 0.03
CA SER A 115 -19.03 -12.20 -1.23
C SER A 115 -18.02 -11.06 -1.29
N VAL A 116 -18.38 -9.86 -0.84
CA VAL A 116 -17.45 -8.71 -0.80
C VAL A 116 -16.33 -8.95 0.21
N ARG A 117 -16.64 -9.51 1.39
CA ARG A 117 -15.62 -9.90 2.38
C ARG A 117 -14.65 -10.94 1.81
N LEU A 118 -15.17 -11.94 1.10
CA LEU A 118 -14.35 -12.95 0.44
C LEU A 118 -13.46 -12.33 -0.65
N ALA A 119 -14.00 -11.41 -1.46
CA ALA A 119 -13.24 -10.69 -2.48
C ALA A 119 -12.08 -9.91 -1.85
N TRP A 120 -12.29 -9.19 -0.74
CA TRP A 120 -11.22 -8.53 -0.01
C TRP A 120 -10.12 -9.49 0.44
N LYS A 121 -10.48 -10.65 0.99
CA LYS A 121 -9.51 -11.69 1.40
C LYS A 121 -8.69 -12.20 0.21
N ILE A 122 -9.36 -12.51 -0.91
CA ILE A 122 -8.71 -13.00 -2.12
C ILE A 122 -7.76 -11.94 -2.67
N CYS A 123 -8.24 -10.70 -2.84
CA CYS A 123 -7.42 -9.59 -3.33
C CYS A 123 -6.20 -9.36 -2.43
N ALA A 124 -6.36 -9.36 -1.10
CA ALA A 124 -5.26 -9.18 -0.14
C ALA A 124 -4.18 -10.28 -0.28
N VAL A 125 -4.60 -11.53 -0.45
CA VAL A 125 -3.67 -12.65 -0.68
C VAL A 125 -2.96 -12.50 -2.03
N VAL A 126 -3.71 -12.18 -3.10
CA VAL A 126 -3.15 -12.00 -4.45
C VAL A 126 -2.11 -10.88 -4.46
N VAL A 127 -2.42 -9.70 -3.91
CA VAL A 127 -1.44 -8.59 -3.88
C VAL A 127 -0.24 -8.90 -2.99
N SER A 128 -0.40 -9.72 -1.94
CA SER A 128 0.73 -10.18 -1.11
C SER A 128 1.69 -11.07 -1.91
N VAL A 129 1.14 -12.00 -2.71
CA VAL A 129 1.94 -12.88 -3.59
C VAL A 129 2.61 -12.08 -4.70
N MET A 130 1.89 -11.13 -5.31
CA MET A 130 2.44 -10.24 -6.32
C MET A 130 3.58 -9.38 -5.75
N MET A 131 3.41 -8.81 -4.55
CA MET A 131 4.46 -8.01 -3.92
C MET A 131 5.70 -8.85 -3.57
N LEU A 132 5.52 -10.10 -3.14
CA LEU A 132 6.64 -11.03 -2.94
C LEU A 132 7.39 -11.30 -4.26
N SER A 133 6.63 -11.61 -5.32
CA SER A 133 7.18 -11.84 -6.66
C SER A 133 7.96 -10.63 -7.15
N SER A 134 7.42 -9.42 -6.93
CA SER A 134 8.08 -8.17 -7.27
C SER A 134 9.38 -7.96 -6.48
N ALA A 135 9.35 -8.12 -5.16
CA ALA A 135 10.52 -7.97 -4.30
C ALA A 135 11.63 -8.95 -4.70
N LEU A 136 11.29 -10.20 -5.02
CA LEU A 136 12.23 -11.20 -5.52
C LEU A 136 12.80 -10.81 -6.89
N THR A 137 11.95 -10.44 -7.83
CA THR A 137 12.37 -10.04 -9.19
C THR A 137 13.31 -8.84 -9.14
N MET A 138 12.93 -7.79 -8.40
CA MET A 138 13.76 -6.61 -8.19
C MET A 138 15.09 -6.96 -7.53
N THR A 139 15.08 -7.84 -6.52
CA THR A 139 16.31 -8.28 -5.84
C THR A 139 17.25 -9.03 -6.78
N ILE A 140 16.73 -10.02 -7.51
CA ILE A 140 17.52 -10.86 -8.41
C ILE A 140 18.12 -10.00 -9.53
N ILE A 141 17.29 -9.24 -10.25
CA ILE A 141 17.75 -8.43 -11.38
C ILE A 141 18.74 -7.37 -10.92
N THR A 142 18.45 -6.66 -9.82
CA THR A 142 19.37 -5.63 -9.32
C THR A 142 20.69 -6.24 -8.86
N ALA A 143 20.68 -7.44 -8.27
CA ALA A 143 21.89 -8.08 -7.76
C ALA A 143 22.75 -8.73 -8.84
N THR A 144 22.14 -9.35 -9.86
CA THR A 144 22.85 -10.20 -10.83
C THR A 144 23.06 -9.57 -12.19
N GLN A 145 22.22 -8.61 -12.60
CA GLN A 145 22.26 -8.05 -13.94
C GLN A 145 22.96 -6.70 -14.02
N SER A 146 23.32 -6.33 -15.24
CA SER A 146 23.95 -5.05 -15.58
C SER A 146 23.49 -4.58 -16.95
N ALA A 147 23.41 -3.27 -17.12
CA ALA A 147 23.29 -2.60 -18.41
C ALA A 147 24.43 -3.01 -19.34
N ARG A 148 24.12 -3.27 -20.61
CA ARG A 148 25.12 -3.55 -21.65
C ARG A 148 24.97 -2.57 -22.80
N ILE A 149 26.10 -2.10 -23.30
CA ILE A 149 26.20 -1.28 -24.52
C ILE A 149 26.85 -2.18 -25.57
N ASP A 150 26.18 -2.39 -26.69
CA ASP A 150 26.59 -3.27 -27.78
C ASP A 150 26.77 -2.47 -29.07
N GLY A 151 27.55 -3.02 -30.01
CA GLY A 151 27.92 -2.35 -31.27
C GLY A 151 29.22 -1.55 -31.21
N THR A 152 30.00 -1.66 -30.13
CA THR A 152 31.31 -1.00 -30.00
C THR A 152 32.23 -1.76 -29.04
N ASP A 153 33.52 -1.39 -28.99
CA ASP A 153 34.48 -1.94 -28.03
C ASP A 153 34.23 -1.42 -26.61
N PRO A 154 34.69 -2.14 -25.56
CA PRO A 154 34.42 -1.76 -24.17
C PRO A 154 34.96 -0.40 -23.75
N GLU A 155 36.03 0.10 -24.39
CA GLU A 155 36.61 1.41 -24.05
C GLU A 155 35.74 2.53 -24.62
N THR A 156 35.34 2.41 -25.89
CA THR A 156 34.42 3.34 -26.54
C THR A 156 33.03 3.33 -25.88
N ALA A 157 32.52 2.16 -25.46
CA ALA A 157 31.27 2.07 -24.70
C ALA A 157 31.33 2.89 -23.40
N ARG A 158 32.48 2.90 -22.72
CA ARG A 158 32.68 3.69 -21.52
C ARG A 158 32.73 5.18 -21.83
N THR A 159 33.38 5.58 -22.92
CA THR A 159 33.38 6.97 -23.38
C THR A 159 31.96 7.47 -23.64
N PHE A 160 31.13 6.70 -24.35
CA PHE A 160 29.72 7.05 -24.58
C PHE A 160 28.91 7.15 -23.29
N TRP A 161 29.20 6.29 -22.30
CA TRP A 161 28.60 6.39 -20.97
C TRP A 161 29.05 7.64 -20.20
N GLU A 162 30.27 8.14 -20.44
CA GLU A 162 30.78 9.37 -19.82
C GLU A 162 30.25 10.65 -20.49
N GLU A 163 29.82 10.58 -21.75
CA GLU A 163 29.26 11.70 -22.52
C GLU A 163 27.82 12.05 -22.11
N VAL A 164 27.03 11.07 -21.68
CA VAL A 164 25.61 11.31 -21.33
C VAL A 164 25.43 12.14 -20.07
N LYS A 165 24.36 12.94 -20.05
CA LYS A 165 24.02 13.80 -18.91
C LYS A 165 23.67 12.99 -17.67
N LYS A 166 22.92 11.90 -17.83
CA LYS A 166 22.56 10.98 -16.75
C LYS A 166 23.42 9.73 -16.82
N LYS A 167 24.10 9.44 -15.73
CA LYS A 167 25.10 8.37 -15.63
C LYS A 167 24.66 7.31 -14.60
N PRO A 168 23.53 6.63 -14.81
CA PRO A 168 23.17 5.52 -13.93
C PRO A 168 24.27 4.45 -14.03
N ALA A 169 24.56 3.80 -12.91
CA ALA A 169 25.62 2.83 -12.86
C ALA A 169 25.30 1.62 -13.74
N LEU A 170 26.26 1.17 -14.56
CA LEU A 170 26.05 0.05 -15.48
C LEU A 170 25.69 -1.24 -14.72
N THR A 171 26.32 -1.46 -13.57
CA THR A 171 25.92 -2.56 -12.67
C THR A 171 24.79 -2.09 -11.76
N TYR A 172 23.62 -2.73 -11.86
CA TYR A 172 22.41 -2.27 -11.18
C TYR A 172 22.57 -2.20 -9.65
N ARG A 173 23.29 -3.15 -9.04
CA ARG A 173 23.59 -3.15 -7.59
C ARG A 173 24.39 -1.96 -7.10
N THR A 174 25.05 -1.21 -7.98
CA THR A 174 25.81 -0.01 -7.62
C THR A 174 25.00 1.27 -7.78
N ASN A 175 23.79 1.18 -8.35
CA ASN A 175 22.88 2.30 -8.44
C ASN A 175 22.12 2.46 -7.11
N PRO A 176 22.32 3.58 -6.37
CA PRO A 176 21.70 3.77 -5.06
C PRO A 176 20.17 3.82 -5.13
N LYS A 177 19.59 4.29 -6.24
CA LYS A 177 18.12 4.34 -6.42
C LYS A 177 17.55 2.93 -6.61
N ALA A 178 18.23 2.09 -7.38
CA ALA A 178 17.85 0.68 -7.56
C ALA A 178 17.96 -0.10 -6.23
N LEU A 179 19.05 0.10 -5.49
CA LEU A 179 19.21 -0.49 -4.15
C LEU A 179 18.13 -0.02 -3.17
N ALA A 180 17.83 1.29 -3.13
CA ALA A 180 16.80 1.82 -2.27
C ALA A 180 15.43 1.19 -2.58
N SER A 181 15.11 1.01 -3.86
CA SER A 181 13.88 0.33 -4.28
C SER A 181 13.79 -1.10 -3.74
N VAL A 182 14.87 -1.88 -3.86
CA VAL A 182 14.94 -3.25 -3.33
C VAL A 182 14.82 -3.27 -1.80
N VAL A 183 15.58 -2.43 -1.11
CA VAL A 183 15.59 -2.38 0.37
C VAL A 183 14.22 -2.00 0.92
N LEU A 184 13.49 -1.08 0.26
CA LEU A 184 12.13 -0.68 0.68
C LEU A 184 11.07 -1.73 0.32
N SER A 185 11.27 -2.51 -0.75
CA SER A 185 10.30 -3.53 -1.20
C SER A 185 10.09 -4.63 -0.15
N TRP A 186 11.12 -5.03 0.58
CA TRP A 186 11.07 -6.09 1.58
C TRP A 186 10.24 -5.73 2.82
N PRO A 187 10.50 -4.59 3.52
CA PRO A 187 9.62 -4.08 4.55
C PRO A 187 8.19 -3.84 4.04
N GLY A 188 8.03 -3.36 2.81
CA GLY A 188 6.73 -3.20 2.16
C GLY A 188 5.97 -4.53 2.03
N PHE A 189 6.65 -5.59 1.59
CA PHE A 189 6.09 -6.94 1.53
C PHE A 189 5.67 -7.44 2.93
N ILE A 190 6.53 -7.31 3.95
CA ILE A 190 6.21 -7.73 5.31
C ILE A 190 4.97 -7.00 5.84
N ALA A 191 4.91 -5.68 5.64
CA ALA A 191 3.75 -4.88 6.02
C ALA A 191 2.48 -5.28 5.24
N THR A 192 2.62 -5.67 3.97
CA THR A 192 1.51 -6.17 3.12
C THR A 192 0.97 -7.50 3.67
N VAL A 193 1.86 -8.45 4.03
CA VAL A 193 1.46 -9.72 4.65
C VAL A 193 0.79 -9.48 6.00
N ALA A 194 1.37 -8.62 6.84
CA ALA A 194 0.77 -8.24 8.12
C ALA A 194 -0.62 -7.62 7.93
N SER A 195 -0.78 -6.75 6.92
CA SER A 195 -2.08 -6.16 6.55
C SER A 195 -3.10 -7.23 6.16
N THR A 196 -2.71 -8.21 5.36
CA THR A 196 -3.55 -9.37 5.01
C THR A 196 -3.99 -10.14 6.26
N VAL A 197 -3.07 -10.45 7.17
CA VAL A 197 -3.40 -11.17 8.41
C VAL A 197 -4.39 -10.37 9.27
N ILE A 198 -4.15 -9.07 9.43
CA ILE A 198 -5.02 -8.19 10.22
C ILE A 198 -6.42 -8.09 9.59
N LEU A 199 -6.52 -8.03 8.26
CA LEU A 199 -7.79 -8.02 7.55
C LEU A 199 -8.61 -9.30 7.86
N PHE A 200 -7.96 -10.46 7.83
CA PHE A 200 -8.59 -11.74 8.15
C PHE A 200 -9.02 -11.82 9.62
N MET A 201 -8.16 -11.36 10.54
CA MET A 201 -8.48 -11.32 11.96
C MET A 201 -9.66 -10.39 12.26
N SER A 202 -9.70 -9.21 11.64
CA SER A 202 -10.81 -8.28 11.79
C SER A 202 -12.10 -8.90 11.31
N GLN A 203 -12.14 -9.44 10.09
CA GLN A 203 -13.39 -9.99 9.57
C GLN A 203 -13.89 -11.18 10.39
N ARG A 204 -12.98 -12.00 10.95
CA ARG A 204 -13.36 -13.08 11.88
C ARG A 204 -13.97 -12.53 13.18
N HIS A 205 -13.43 -11.44 13.72
CA HIS A 205 -14.01 -10.77 14.89
C HIS A 205 -15.37 -10.16 14.55
N ASP A 206 -15.48 -9.49 13.40
CA ASP A 206 -16.70 -8.84 12.93
C ASP A 206 -17.82 -9.87 12.70
N ASP A 207 -17.49 -11.08 12.23
CA ASP A 207 -18.42 -12.20 12.06
C ASP A 207 -18.96 -12.73 13.40
N GLN A 208 -18.19 -12.63 14.49
CA GLN A 208 -18.54 -13.19 15.81
C GLN A 208 -19.16 -12.18 16.78
N TYR A 209 -18.72 -10.92 16.73
CA TYR A 209 -19.01 -9.91 17.75
C TYR A 209 -19.45 -8.56 17.18
N GLY A 210 -19.51 -8.42 15.85
CA GLY A 210 -19.69 -7.14 15.19
C GLY A 210 -18.45 -6.24 15.21
N PRO A 211 -18.49 -5.06 14.56
CA PRO A 211 -17.33 -4.20 14.31
C PRO A 211 -16.76 -3.51 15.57
N LYS A 212 -17.52 -3.50 16.67
CA LYS A 212 -17.14 -2.81 17.91
C LYS A 212 -16.20 -3.64 18.78
N SER A 213 -15.26 -2.96 19.41
CA SER A 213 -14.37 -3.57 20.40
C SER A 213 -15.14 -3.80 21.72
N ASN A 214 -14.56 -4.58 22.63
CA ASN A 214 -15.10 -4.73 24.00
C ASN A 214 -15.17 -3.38 24.74
N PHE A 215 -14.29 -2.43 24.40
CA PHE A 215 -14.29 -1.08 24.96
C PHE A 215 -15.41 -0.23 24.35
N GLY A 216 -15.63 -0.30 23.04
CA GLY A 216 -16.74 0.39 22.37
C GLY A 216 -18.11 -0.08 22.88
N ARG A 217 -18.28 -1.40 23.06
CA ARG A 217 -19.51 -1.95 23.66
C ARG A 217 -19.75 -1.45 25.09
N ARG A 218 -18.71 -1.45 25.94
CA ARG A 218 -18.82 -0.91 27.31
C ARG A 218 -19.14 0.59 27.34
N LEU A 219 -18.71 1.35 26.34
CA LEU A 219 -19.04 2.78 26.24
C LEU A 219 -20.53 2.98 25.97
N GLU A 220 -21.12 2.17 25.09
CA GLU A 220 -22.57 2.22 24.80
C GLU A 220 -23.40 1.70 25.97
N ASP A 221 -22.99 0.60 26.59
CA ASP A 221 -23.65 0.04 27.76
C ASP A 221 -23.63 1.03 28.95
N GLY A 222 -22.55 1.82 29.08
CA GLY A 222 -22.43 2.88 30.09
C GLY A 222 -23.29 4.11 29.81
N VAL A 223 -23.51 4.48 28.55
CA VAL A 223 -24.41 5.58 28.17
C VAL A 223 -25.89 5.16 28.26
N GLY A 224 -26.19 3.87 28.05
CA GLY A 224 -27.52 3.30 28.25
C GLY A 224 -27.93 3.08 29.72
N GLY A 225 -26.95 2.93 30.62
CA GLY A 225 -27.19 2.70 32.05
C GLY A 225 -27.66 3.93 32.82
N ASP A 226 -27.19 5.13 32.46
CA ASP A 226 -27.54 6.37 33.16
C ASP A 226 -28.85 6.99 32.69
N THR A 227 -29.41 6.55 31.55
CA THR A 227 -30.70 7.10 31.04
C THR A 227 -31.92 6.29 31.50
N ALA A 228 -31.73 5.04 31.95
CA ALA A 228 -32.82 4.18 32.41
C ALA A 228 -33.20 4.39 33.89
N ALA A 229 -32.37 5.07 34.68
CA ALA A 229 -32.61 5.27 36.12
C ALA A 229 -33.45 6.51 36.46
N GLU A 230 -33.78 7.37 35.50
CA GLU A 230 -34.49 8.64 35.78
C GLU A 230 -35.96 8.67 35.33
N THR A 231 -36.55 7.55 34.88
CA THR A 231 -37.96 7.52 34.41
C THR A 231 -38.91 6.63 35.23
N GLU A 232 -38.49 6.12 36.38
CA GLU A 232 -39.37 5.41 37.32
C GLU A 232 -39.37 6.07 38.70
N GLU A 233 -40.01 7.24 38.81
CA GLU A 233 -40.77 7.59 40.04
C GLU A 233 -41.74 8.74 39.77
N LYS A 234 -42.97 8.39 39.36
CA LYS A 234 -44.16 9.12 39.81
C LYS A 234 -45.06 8.15 40.54
N PRO A 235 -45.44 8.47 41.79
CA PRO A 235 -46.86 8.58 42.11
C PRO A 235 -47.14 9.87 42.90
N VAL A 236 -48.05 10.75 42.45
CA VAL A 236 -49.48 10.80 42.85
C VAL A 236 -49.69 10.92 44.37
N GLY A 237 -50.08 12.13 44.83
CA GLY A 237 -51.26 12.29 45.70
C GLY A 237 -51.10 12.78 47.15
N SER A 238 -51.65 13.97 47.40
CA SER A 238 -52.42 14.41 48.60
C SER A 238 -51.71 14.66 49.95
N LYS A 239 -51.66 15.93 50.37
CA LYS A 239 -52.70 16.56 51.23
C LYS A 239 -52.65 18.09 51.10
#